data_AF-Q4CPJ0-F1
#
_entry.id   AF-Q4CPJ0-F1
#
_cell.length_a   1.000
_cell.length_b   1.000
_cell.length_c   1.000
_cell.angle_alpha   90.00
_cell.angle_beta   90.00
_cell.angle_gamma   90.00
#
_symmetry.space_group_name_H-M   'P 1'
#
loop_
_entity.id
_entity.type
_entity.pdbx_description
1 polymer ?
#
loop_
_entity_poly.entity_id
_entity_poly.type
_entity_poly.pdbx_seq_one_letter_code
_entity_poly.pdbx_strand_id
1 'polypeptide(L)'
;QLLADFCLPATLRVHERAPLCVLSFTSAFTLERVHEMFRNEPLLFFEADAERDVILSALRNDLGLEEVANSVEGGAAHQMLLLRAAKRDTIRYRLLDGIETVEGANEVLQRVLSGDLQLGKKVLQ
;
A
#
# COMPACT_ATOMS: atom_id res chain seq x y z
N GLN A 1 3.99 14.31 1.29
CA GLN A 1 5.42 14.06 1.57
C GLN A 1 5.63 12.68 2.17
N LEU A 2 4.97 12.31 3.29
CA LEU A 2 5.17 11.02 3.98
C LEU A 2 5.19 9.77 3.07
N LEU A 3 4.22 9.60 2.16
CA LEU A 3 4.15 8.37 1.37
C LEU A 3 5.36 8.19 0.43
N ALA A 4 5.75 9.25 -0.28
CA ALA A 4 6.92 9.24 -1.15
C ALA A 4 8.21 8.99 -0.34
N ASP A 5 8.28 9.55 0.87
CA ASP A 5 9.42 9.44 1.78
C ASP A 5 9.65 8.03 2.34
N PHE A 6 8.72 7.09 2.14
CA PHE A 6 8.83 5.73 2.66
C PHE A 6 8.60 4.63 1.62
N CYS A 7 7.88 4.94 0.55
CA CYS A 7 7.46 3.94 -0.43
C CYS A 7 8.17 4.03 -1.77
N LEU A 8 9.08 4.99 -1.96
CA LEU A 8 9.88 5.14 -3.16
C LEU A 8 11.22 4.39 -3.06
N PRO A 9 11.88 4.12 -4.20
CA PRO A 9 13.17 3.42 -4.23
C PRO A 9 14.32 4.19 -3.58
N ALA A 10 14.17 5.51 -3.44
CA ALA A 10 15.12 6.38 -2.77
C ALA A 10 15.03 6.30 -1.24
N THR A 11 14.01 5.62 -0.72
CA THR A 11 13.65 5.65 0.70
C THR A 11 13.86 4.30 1.39
N LEU A 12 13.86 4.31 2.73
CA LEU A 12 14.42 3.29 3.63
C LEU A 12 14.29 1.85 3.11
N ARG A 13 15.42 1.17 2.92
CA ARG A 13 15.43 -0.28 2.75
C ARG A 13 15.33 -0.94 4.12
N VAL A 14 14.31 -1.75 4.32
CA VAL A 14 14.16 -2.57 5.53
C VAL A 14 14.79 -3.93 5.23
N HIS A 15 15.85 -4.29 5.95
CA HIS A 15 16.63 -5.52 5.70
C HIS A 15 17.09 -5.67 4.23
N GLU A 16 17.61 -4.58 3.66
CA GLU A 16 18.05 -4.50 2.25
C GLU A 16 16.93 -4.69 1.19
N ARG A 17 15.67 -4.83 1.63
CA ARG A 17 14.50 -4.98 0.78
C ARG A 17 13.69 -3.69 0.75
N ALA A 18 13.12 -3.39 -0.41
CA ALA A 18 12.12 -2.33 -0.50
C ALA A 18 10.88 -2.77 0.29
N PRO A 19 10.38 -1.96 1.24
CA PRO A 19 9.22 -2.32 2.03
C PRO A 19 7.98 -2.49 1.15
N LEU A 20 7.03 -3.31 1.59
CA LEU A 20 5.67 -3.28 1.06
C LEU A 20 4.88 -2.26 1.89
N CYS A 21 4.47 -1.18 1.25
CA CYS A 21 3.57 -0.21 1.84
C CYS A 21 2.13 -0.72 1.74
N VAL A 22 1.43 -0.66 2.87
CA VAL A 22 0.05 -1.07 3.08
C VAL A 22 -0.74 0.18 3.46
N LEU A 23 -1.57 0.66 2.54
CA LEU A 23 -2.40 1.84 2.75
C LEU A 23 -3.84 1.39 2.91
N SER A 24 -4.42 1.65 4.08
CA SER A 24 -5.81 1.37 4.39
C SER A 24 -6.68 2.60 4.12
N PHE A 25 -7.64 2.49 3.20
CA PHE A 25 -8.69 3.48 2.97
C PHE A 25 -10.00 3.07 3.65
N THR A 26 -9.91 2.38 4.79
CA THR A 26 -11.05 1.95 5.59
C THR A 26 -10.98 2.55 6.99
N SER A 27 -12.14 2.97 7.49
CA SER A 27 -12.34 3.33 8.90
C SER A 27 -12.94 2.19 9.73
N ALA A 28 -13.18 1.01 9.13
CA ALA A 28 -13.78 -0.14 9.80
C ALA A 28 -12.86 -0.76 10.87
N PHE A 29 -11.54 -0.63 10.71
CA PHE A 29 -10.53 -1.07 11.67
C PHE A 29 -9.24 -0.25 11.52
N THR A 30 -8.32 -0.39 12.47
CA THR A 30 -6.97 0.16 12.39
C THR A 30 -5.95 -0.95 12.10
N LEU A 31 -4.92 -0.60 11.34
CA LEU A 31 -3.78 -1.46 10.99
C LEU A 31 -2.86 -1.77 12.18
N GLU A 32 -3.11 -1.25 13.37
CA GLU A 32 -2.30 -1.50 14.57
C GLU A 32 -2.15 -3.00 14.87
N ARG A 33 -3.27 -3.73 14.92
CA ARG A 33 -3.25 -5.19 15.16
C ARG A 33 -2.62 -5.96 14.01
N VAL A 34 -2.82 -5.50 12.77
CA VAL A 34 -2.19 -6.09 11.59
C VAL A 34 -0.68 -5.93 11.68
N HIS A 35 -0.21 -4.74 12.04
CA HIS A 35 1.21 -4.43 12.19
C HIS A 35 1.90 -5.32 13.24
N GLU A 36 1.27 -5.56 14.38
CA GLU A 36 1.82 -6.46 15.41
C GLU A 36 2.08 -7.88 14.88
N MET A 37 1.19 -8.40 14.04
CA MET A 37 1.31 -9.73 13.44
C MET A 37 2.44 -9.83 12.42
N PHE A 38 2.79 -8.73 11.75
CA PHE A 38 3.83 -8.68 10.72
C PHE A 38 5.08 -7.89 11.15
N ARG A 39 5.31 -7.71 12.45
CA ARG A 39 6.43 -6.92 13.00
C ARG A 39 7.83 -7.33 12.51
N ASN A 40 8.00 -8.56 12.03
CA ASN A 40 9.27 -9.10 11.52
C ASN A 40 9.39 -9.01 9.99
N GLU A 41 8.35 -8.52 9.30
CA GLU A 41 8.31 -8.37 7.86
C GLU A 41 8.62 -6.93 7.45
N PRO A 42 9.21 -6.69 6.27
CA PRO A 42 9.48 -5.35 5.78
C PRO A 42 8.18 -4.70 5.25
N LEU A 43 7.23 -4.43 6.14
CA LEU A 43 5.96 -3.78 5.87
C LEU A 43 5.91 -2.40 6.50
N LEU A 44 5.29 -1.45 5.79
CA LEU A 44 4.98 -0.12 6.31
C LEU A 44 3.48 0.10 6.19
N PHE A 45 2.85 0.55 7.27
CA PHE A 45 1.41 0.66 7.38
C PHE A 45 1.00 2.14 7.43
N PHE A 46 -0.01 2.52 6.65
CA PHE A 46 -0.53 3.87 6.55
C PHE A 46 -2.06 3.86 6.63
N GLU A 47 -2.61 4.63 7.57
CA GLU A 47 -4.05 4.89 7.66
C GLU A 47 -4.43 5.99 6.69
N ALA A 48 -4.67 5.62 5.44
CA ALA A 48 -4.93 6.55 4.34
C ALA A 48 -6.34 7.16 4.38
N ASP A 49 -7.27 6.60 5.14
CA ASP A 49 -8.61 7.18 5.31
C ASP A 49 -8.56 8.59 5.95
N ALA A 50 -7.71 8.78 6.97
CA ALA A 50 -7.58 10.05 7.68
C ALA A 50 -6.88 11.16 6.85
N GLU A 51 -5.99 10.78 5.93
CA GLU A 51 -5.23 11.72 5.08
C GLU A 51 -5.52 11.51 3.59
N ARG A 52 -6.76 11.15 3.26
CA ARG A 52 -7.16 10.68 1.93
C ARG A 52 -6.69 11.60 0.80
N ASP A 53 -6.99 12.90 0.88
CA ASP A 53 -6.62 13.86 -0.17
C ASP A 53 -5.10 13.98 -0.36
N VAL A 54 -4.33 13.89 0.73
CA VAL A 54 -2.86 13.93 0.70
C VAL A 54 -2.32 12.68 0.04
N ILE A 55 -2.87 11.50 0.37
CA ILE A 55 -2.48 10.23 -0.22
C ILE A 55 -2.86 10.17 -1.70
N LEU A 56 -4.06 10.60 -2.08
CA LEU A 56 -4.50 10.66 -3.48
C LEU A 56 -3.60 11.60 -4.29
N SER A 57 -3.23 12.76 -3.73
CA SER A 57 -2.27 13.67 -4.37
C SER A 57 -0.90 13.02 -4.56
N ALA A 58 -0.36 12.33 -3.55
CA ALA A 58 0.92 11.62 -3.66
C ALA A 58 0.87 10.48 -4.68
N LEU A 59 -0.24 9.74 -4.75
CA LEU A 59 -0.43 8.68 -5.75
C LEU A 59 -0.39 9.26 -7.17
N ARG A 60 -1.07 10.38 -7.42
CA ARG A 60 -1.09 11.05 -8.74
C ARG A 60 0.27 11.66 -9.09
N ASN A 61 0.82 12.47 -8.19
CA ASN A 61 1.93 13.37 -8.51
C ASN A 61 3.31 12.75 -8.27
N ASP A 62 3.46 11.89 -7.26
CA ASP A 62 4.77 11.37 -6.84
C ASP A 62 5.00 9.93 -7.33
N LEU A 63 3.94 9.12 -7.35
CA LEU A 63 4.02 7.69 -7.68
C LEU A 63 3.55 7.35 -9.09
N GLY A 64 2.99 8.31 -9.83
CA GLY A 64 2.45 8.08 -11.17
C GLY A 64 1.34 7.03 -11.20
N LEU A 65 0.58 6.88 -10.11
CA LEU A 65 -0.53 5.93 -9.93
C LEU A 65 -1.89 6.64 -10.03
N GLU A 66 -2.06 7.48 -11.05
CA GLU A 66 -3.31 8.23 -11.27
C GLU A 66 -4.53 7.32 -11.38
N GLU A 67 -4.41 6.16 -12.04
CA GLU A 67 -5.48 5.17 -12.15
C GLU A 67 -5.92 4.62 -10.79
N VAL A 68 -4.98 4.46 -9.86
CA VAL A 68 -5.27 4.01 -8.49
C VAL A 68 -5.95 5.13 -7.72
N ALA A 69 -5.44 6.37 -7.83
CA ALA A 69 -6.04 7.52 -7.17
C ALA A 69 -7.49 7.72 -7.63
N ASN A 70 -7.77 7.63 -8.93
CA ASN A 70 -9.12 7.77 -9.49
C ASN A 70 -10.02 6.60 -9.06
N SER A 71 -9.49 5.38 -9.02
CA SER A 71 -10.22 4.19 -8.55
C SER A 71 -10.55 4.26 -7.07
N VAL A 72 -9.67 4.85 -6.25
CA VAL A 72 -9.94 5.07 -4.83
C VAL A 72 -10.98 6.16 -4.66
N GLU A 73 -10.82 7.30 -5.32
CA GLU A 73 -11.70 8.46 -5.24
C GLU A 73 -13.17 8.14 -5.56
N GLY A 74 -13.41 7.36 -6.63
CA GLY A 74 -14.74 6.88 -7.00
C GLY A 74 -15.08 5.47 -6.50
N GLY A 75 -14.23 4.91 -5.62
CA GLY A 75 -14.17 3.49 -5.31
C GLY A 75 -15.21 2.98 -4.32
N ALA A 76 -15.15 1.65 -4.12
CA ALA A 76 -15.90 0.95 -3.10
C ALA A 76 -15.45 1.37 -1.69
N ALA A 77 -16.32 1.15 -0.70
CA ALA A 77 -15.90 1.23 0.70
C ALA A 77 -14.84 0.15 0.98
N HIS A 78 -14.02 0.41 2.00
CA HIS A 78 -13.11 -0.58 2.58
C HIS A 78 -11.97 -1.03 1.64
N GLN A 79 -11.34 -0.08 0.97
CA GLN A 79 -10.22 -0.37 0.06
C GLN A 79 -8.88 -0.46 0.78
N MET A 80 -7.98 -1.29 0.25
CA MET A 80 -6.60 -1.38 0.68
C MET A 80 -5.66 -1.39 -0.52
N LEU A 81 -4.68 -0.50 -0.53
CA LEU A 81 -3.64 -0.43 -1.55
C LEU A 81 -2.35 -1.01 -1.01
N LEU A 82 -1.81 -1.97 -1.75
CA LEU A 82 -0.50 -2.57 -1.51
C LEU A 82 0.44 -2.08 -2.59
N LEU A 83 1.61 -1.54 -2.21
CA LEU A 83 2.61 -1.10 -3.18
C LEU A 83 4.04 -1.31 -2.71
N ARG A 84 4.94 -1.56 -3.66
CA ARG A 84 6.38 -1.76 -3.44
C ARG A 84 7.16 -1.20 -4.62
N ALA A 85 7.99 -0.19 -4.38
CA ALA A 85 8.87 0.37 -5.41
C ALA A 85 10.31 -0.14 -5.21
N ALA A 86 10.64 -1.27 -5.85
CA ALA A 86 11.96 -1.87 -5.74
C ALA A 86 13.03 -1.24 -6.65
N LYS A 87 12.61 -0.49 -7.67
CA LYS A 87 13.49 0.16 -8.65
C LYS A 87 12.98 1.56 -8.95
N ARG A 88 13.89 2.48 -9.30
CA ARG A 88 13.61 3.91 -9.57
C ARG A 88 12.42 4.14 -10.51
N ASP A 89 12.27 3.28 -11.51
CA ASP A 89 11.33 3.39 -12.61
C ASP A 89 10.18 2.37 -12.53
N THR A 90 10.10 1.57 -11.47
CA THR A 90 9.15 0.46 -11.39
C THR A 90 8.49 0.41 -10.03
N ILE A 91 7.17 0.55 -10.03
CA ILE A 91 6.32 0.29 -8.88
C ILE A 91 5.52 -0.99 -9.13
N ARG A 92 5.45 -1.82 -8.09
CA ARG A 92 4.51 -2.94 -8.06
C ARG A 92 3.37 -2.59 -7.14
N TYR A 93 2.13 -2.80 -7.56
CA TYR A 93 0.97 -2.48 -6.73
C TYR A 93 -0.22 -3.41 -6.95
N ARG A 94 -1.15 -3.38 -6.00
CA ARG A 94 -2.47 -4.00 -6.11
C ARG A 94 -3.45 -3.22 -5.23
N LEU A 95 -4.55 -2.78 -5.82
CA LEU A 95 -5.71 -2.25 -5.11
C LEU A 95 -6.67 -3.40 -4.81
N LEU A 96 -7.20 -3.43 -3.61
CA LEU A 96 -8.14 -4.44 -3.12
C LEU A 96 -9.37 -3.74 -2.57
N ASP A 97 -10.53 -4.33 -2.79
CA ASP A 97 -11.82 -3.84 -2.33
C ASP A 97 -12.40 -4.80 -1.27
N GLY A 98 -13.27 -4.29 -0.38
CA GLY A 98 -14.01 -5.12 0.59
C GLY A 98 -13.16 -5.67 1.76
N ILE A 99 -12.09 -4.98 2.14
CA ILE A 99 -11.27 -5.34 3.29
C ILE A 99 -11.87 -4.68 4.54
N GLU A 100 -12.86 -5.36 5.12
CA GLU A 100 -13.66 -4.83 6.24
C GLU A 100 -13.11 -5.20 7.63
N THR A 101 -12.23 -6.20 7.71
CA THR A 101 -11.75 -6.74 8.99
C THR A 101 -10.23 -6.89 9.04
N VAL A 102 -9.70 -6.94 10.27
CA VAL A 102 -8.28 -7.22 10.55
C VAL A 102 -7.90 -8.59 9.98
N GLU A 103 -8.78 -9.59 10.11
CA GLU A 103 -8.58 -10.93 9.57
C GLU A 103 -8.44 -10.91 8.05
N GLY A 104 -9.31 -10.17 7.34
CA GLY A 104 -9.23 -10.01 5.90
C GLY A 104 -7.93 -9.33 5.45
N ALA A 105 -7.49 -8.30 6.17
CA ALA A 105 -6.20 -7.67 5.91
C ALA A 105 -5.03 -8.64 6.12
N ASN A 106 -5.05 -9.43 7.20
CA ASN A 106 -4.03 -10.43 7.49
C ASN A 106 -3.94 -11.52 6.41
N GLU A 107 -5.08 -12.08 6.00
CA GLU A 107 -5.13 -13.11 4.96
C GLU A 107 -4.54 -12.61 3.64
N VAL A 108 -4.90 -11.39 3.24
CA VAL A 108 -4.35 -10.75 2.06
C VAL A 108 -2.83 -10.61 2.16
N LEU A 109 -2.32 -10.08 3.28
CA LEU A 109 -0.89 -9.83 3.45
C LEU A 109 -0.09 -11.13 3.48
N GLN A 110 -0.60 -12.18 4.13
CA GLN A 110 -0.01 -13.52 4.09
C GLN A 110 0.08 -14.07 2.66
N ARG A 111 -0.97 -13.87 1.85
CA ARG A 111 -0.96 -14.29 0.44
C ARG A 111 0.03 -13.48 -0.40
N VAL A 112 0.23 -12.19 -0.12
CA VAL A 112 1.27 -11.39 -0.81
C VAL A 112 2.67 -11.86 -0.41
N LEU A 113 2.91 -12.13 0.87
CA LEU A 113 4.22 -12.55 1.37
C LEU A 113 4.61 -13.96 0.92
N SER A 114 3.64 -14.88 0.84
CA SER A 114 3.84 -16.23 0.29
C SER A 114 3.99 -16.26 -1.24
N GLY A 115 3.54 -15.21 -1.94
CA GLY A 115 3.56 -15.11 -3.39
C GLY A 115 2.28 -15.57 -4.08
N ASP A 116 1.29 -16.07 -3.33
CA ASP A 116 -0.03 -16.47 -3.82
C ASP A 116 -0.84 -15.28 -4.38
N LEU A 117 -0.59 -14.08 -3.87
CA LEU A 117 -1.18 -12.83 -4.36
C LEU A 117 -0.11 -11.93 -4.98
N GLN A 118 -0.04 -11.92 -6.32
CA GLN A 118 0.97 -11.13 -7.04
C GLN A 118 0.61 -9.65 -7.15
N LEU A 119 1.59 -8.77 -6.97
CA LEU A 119 1.46 -7.35 -7.29
C LEU A 119 1.68 -7.11 -8.78
N GLY A 120 0.78 -6.33 -9.41
CA GLY A 120 0.91 -5.88 -10.79
C GLY A 120 2.12 -4.95 -10.95
N LYS A 121 2.69 -4.87 -12.15
CA LYS A 121 3.89 -4.06 -12.42
C LYS A 121 3.49 -2.84 -13.26
N LYS A 122 3.93 -1.65 -12.83
CA LYS A 122 3.91 -0.43 -13.64
C LYS A 122 5.30 0.16 -13.77
N VAL A 123 5.62 0.56 -14.99
CA VAL A 123 6.83 1.34 -15.30
C VAL A 123 6.43 2.81 -15.25
N LEU A 124 7.15 3.59 -14.45
CA LEU A 124 6.98 5.03 -14.34
C LEU A 124 7.67 5.68 -15.55
N GLN A 125 6.92 6.50 -16.30
CA GLN A 125 7.43 7.23 -17.47
C GLN A 125 7.94 8.61 -17.08
#